data_AF-A0A7V7DZ24-F1
#
_entry.id   AF-A0A7V7DZ24-F1
#
_cell.length_a   1.000
_cell.length_b   1.000
_cell.length_c   1.000
_cell.angle_alpha   90.00
_cell.angle_beta   90.00
_cell.angle_gamma   90.00
#
_symmetry.space_group_name_H-M   'P 1'
#
loop_
_entity.id
_entity.type
_entity.pdbx_description
1 polymer ?
#
loop_
_entity_poly.entity_id
_entity_poly.type
_entity_poly.pdbx_seq_one_letter_code
_entity_poly.pdbx_strand_id
1 'polypeptide(L)' 'MGFFRQQQEKMAMKYLIWQHQKMNIPIPPVSQLQQQAVKIVNDAHKIAKERGKNVLSIMKELAEDIKKDK' A
#
# COMPACT_ATOMS: atom_id res chain seq x y z
N MET A 1 11.27 -0.53 -16.39
CA MET A 1 10.71 -1.54 -15.46
C MET A 1 9.78 -0.83 -14.45
N GLY A 2 8.49 -0.64 -14.76
CA GLY A 2 7.62 0.28 -13.98
C GLY A 2 6.14 -0.11 -13.82
N PHE A 3 5.70 -1.23 -14.40
CA PHE A 3 4.28 -1.62 -14.37
C PHE A 3 3.79 -2.01 -12.97
N PHE A 4 4.60 -2.74 -12.20
CA PHE A 4 4.21 -3.13 -10.83
C PHE A 4 4.11 -1.93 -9.88
N ARG A 5 5.00 -0.95 -10.04
CA ARG A 5 5.01 0.25 -9.18
C ARG A 5 3.77 1.12 -9.40
N GLN A 6 3.40 1.37 -10.66
CA GLN A 6 2.20 2.16 -10.98
C GLN A 6 0.91 1.48 -10.51
N GLN A 7 0.83 0.14 -10.57
CA GLN A 7 -0.31 -0.61 -10.06
C GLN A 7 -0.38 -0.57 -8.53
N GLN A 8 0.77 -0.66 -7.85
CA GLN A 8 0.88 -0.50 -6.40
C GLN A 8 0.49 0.92 -5.95
N GLU A 9 0.91 1.96 -6.67
CA GLU A 9 0.51 3.35 -6.40
C GLU A 9 -1.00 3.55 -6.56
N LYS A 10 -1.62 2.98 -7.60
CA LYS A 10 -3.08 3.00 -7.78
C LYS A 10 -3.81 2.27 -6.66
N MET A 11 -3.30 1.13 -6.20
CA MET A 11 -3.86 0.42 -5.06
C MET A 11 -3.74 1.22 -3.76
N ALA A 12 -2.57 1.80 -3.51
CA ALA A 12 -2.33 2.62 -2.32
C ALA A 12 -3.23 3.87 -2.30
N MET A 13 -3.48 4.51 -3.46
CA MET A 13 -4.45 5.60 -3.55
C MET A 13 -5.88 5.14 -3.22
N LYS A 14 -6.33 3.99 -3.76
CA LYS A 14 -7.64 3.43 -3.42
C LYS A 14 -7.76 3.09 -1.93
N TYR A 15 -6.68 2.55 -1.34
CA TYR A 15 -6.62 2.26 0.08
C TYR A 15 -6.73 3.53 0.93
N LEU A 16 -6.01 4.60 0.57
CA LEU A 16 -6.09 5.89 1.26
C LEU A 16 -7.50 6.49 1.17
N ILE A 17 -8.13 6.45 -0.01
CA ILE A 17 -9.52 6.92 -0.16
C ILE A 17 -10.47 6.11 0.72
N TRP A 18 -10.36 4.78 0.71
CA TRP A 18 -11.17 3.91 1.57
C TRP A 18 -10.93 4.16 3.06
N GLN A 19 -9.67 4.34 3.48
CA GLN A 19 -9.31 4.63 4.87
C GLN A 19 -9.93 5.96 5.32
N HIS A 20 -9.85 6.99 4.48
CA HIS A 20 -10.44 8.30 4.75
C HIS A 20 -11.98 8.21 4.85
N GLN A 21 -12.62 7.46 3.95
CA GLN A 21 -14.05 7.20 3.99
C GLN A 21 -14.46 6.45 5.27
N LYS A 22 -13.71 5.42 5.67
CA LYS A 22 -13.97 4.63 6.88
C LYS A 22 -13.81 5.47 8.15
N MET A 23 -12.83 6.38 8.16
CA MET A 23 -12.55 7.28 9.29
C MET A 23 -13.44 8.54 9.30
N ASN A 24 -14.34 8.70 8.32
CA ASN A 24 -15.21 9.88 8.18
C ASN A 24 -14.42 11.21 8.16
N ILE A 25 -13.23 11.17 7.57
CA ILE A 25 -12.34 12.34 7.45
C ILE A 25 -12.31 12.80 5.99
N PRO A 26 -12.15 14.12 5.74
CA PRO A 26 -12.11 14.66 4.39
C PRO A 26 -10.99 14.01 3.58
N ILE A 27 -11.31 13.66 2.34
CA ILE A 27 -10.37 13.05 1.40
C ILE A 27 -9.39 14.15 0.93
N PRO A 28 -8.07 13.98 1.16
CA PRO A 28 -7.09 14.97 0.77
C PRO A 28 -6.99 15.09 -0.77
N PRO A 29 -6.46 16.20 -1.29
CA PRO A 29 -6.34 16.41 -2.72
C PRO A 29 -5.48 15.33 -3.39
N VAL A 30 -5.78 15.01 -4.64
CA VAL A 30 -5.17 13.91 -5.41
C VAL A 30 -3.64 13.97 -5.39
N SER A 31 -3.04 15.16 -5.46
CA SER A 31 -1.60 15.34 -5.38
C SER A 31 -1.01 14.85 -4.05
N GLN A 32 -1.70 15.08 -2.92
CA GLN A 32 -1.27 14.59 -1.61
C GLN A 32 -1.51 13.08 -1.46
N LEU A 33 -2.63 12.55 -1.97
CA LEU A 33 -2.89 11.11 -2.01
C LEU A 33 -1.81 10.38 -2.82
N GLN A 34 -1.38 10.97 -3.93
CA GLN A 34 -0.36 10.38 -4.79
C GLN A 34 1.02 10.40 -4.12
N GLN A 35 1.38 11.49 -3.44
CA GLN A 35 2.60 11.56 -2.62
C GLN A 35 2.59 10.55 -1.47
N GLN A 36 1.46 10.39 -0.77
CA GLN A 36 1.32 9.38 0.28
C GLN A 36 1.35 7.96 -0.29
N ALA A 37 0.71 7.71 -1.42
CA ALA A 37 0.74 6.42 -2.10
C ALA A 37 2.16 6.02 -2.51
N VAL A 38 2.92 6.94 -3.11
CA VAL A 38 4.34 6.73 -3.44
C VAL A 38 5.16 6.42 -2.18
N LYS A 39 4.91 7.15 -1.09
CA LYS A 39 5.62 6.93 0.19
C LYS A 39 5.31 5.55 0.75
N ILE A 40 4.04 5.15 0.82
CA ILE A 40 3.60 3.82 1.29
C ILE A 40 4.22 2.71 0.46
N VAL A 41 4.22 2.84 -0.87
CA VAL A 41 4.81 1.85 -1.76
C VAL A 41 6.33 1.79 -1.54
N ASN A 42 7.02 2.92 -1.48
CA ASN A 42 8.46 2.95 -1.22
C ASN A 42 8.82 2.37 0.16
N ASP A 43 8.01 2.61 1.19
CA ASP A 43 8.21 2.07 2.54
C ASP A 43 8.00 0.55 2.54
N ALA A 44 6.96 0.05 1.89
CA ALA A 44 6.74 -1.38 1.70
C ALA A 44 7.91 -2.05 0.93
N HIS A 45 8.47 -1.37 -0.08
CA HIS A 45 9.67 -1.82 -0.78
C HIS A 45 10.91 -1.82 0.13
N LYS A 46 11.07 -0.82 1.01
CA LYS A 46 12.16 -0.77 2.00
C LYS A 46 12.04 -1.88 3.04
N ILE A 47 10.86 -2.09 3.62
CA ILE A 47 10.59 -3.15 4.59
C ILE A 47 10.86 -4.53 3.96
N ALA A 48 10.46 -4.72 2.70
CA ALA A 48 10.78 -5.93 1.95
C ALA A 48 12.28 -6.14 1.73
N LYS A 49 12.98 -5.07 1.37
CA LYS A 49 14.44 -5.09 1.20
C LYS A 49 15.16 -5.38 2.51
N GLU A 50 14.74 -4.77 3.61
CA GLU A 50 15.34 -4.95 4.95
C GLU A 50 15.08 -6.34 5.53
N ARG A 51 13.89 -6.92 5.29
CA ARG A 51 13.58 -8.29 5.74
C ARG A 51 14.17 -9.40 4.86
N GLY A 52 14.89 -9.05 3.79
CA GLY A 52 15.50 -10.04 2.87
C GLY A 52 14.50 -10.93 2.13
N LYS A 53 13.20 -10.61 2.21
CA LYS A 53 12.11 -11.35 1.56
C LYS A 53 11.50 -10.47 0.48
N ASN A 54 11.30 -11.04 -0.71
CA ASN A 54 10.69 -10.34 -1.84
C ASN A 54 9.37 -9.67 -1.42
N VAL A 55 9.09 -8.44 -1.89
CA VAL A 55 7.88 -7.65 -1.54
C VAL A 55 6.60 -8.48 -1.67
N LEU A 56 6.55 -9.33 -2.70
CA LEU A 56 5.47 -10.27 -2.95
C LEU A 56 5.26 -11.27 -1.81
N SER A 57 6.33 -11.80 -1.19
CA SER A 57 6.22 -12.70 -0.02
C SER A 57 5.67 -11.98 1.20
N ILE A 58 6.04 -10.72 1.44
CA ILE A 58 5.50 -9.97 2.59
C ILE A 58 4.02 -9.66 2.39
N MET A 59 3.62 -9.23 1.19
CA MET A 59 2.22 -9.06 0.85
C MET A 59 1.43 -10.38 0.97
N LYS A 60 2.03 -11.51 0.60
CA LYS A 60 1.42 -12.84 0.77
C LYS A 60 1.26 -13.23 2.23
N GLU A 61 2.30 -13.05 3.05
CA GLU A 61 2.26 -13.32 4.50
C GLU A 61 1.17 -12.48 5.17
N LEU A 62 1.11 -11.18 4.88
CA LEU A 62 0.07 -10.29 5.42
C LEU A 62 -1.35 -10.71 4.96
N ALA A 63 -1.50 -11.14 3.70
CA ALA A 63 -2.79 -11.61 3.19
C ALA A 63 -3.21 -12.96 3.77
N GLU A 64 -2.26 -13.85 4.05
CA GLU A 64 -2.52 -15.12 4.74
C GLU A 64 -2.86 -14.91 6.21
N ASP A 65 -2.24 -13.94 6.87
CA ASP A 65 -2.54 -13.57 8.26
C ASP A 65 -3.98 -13.03 8.40
N ILE A 66 -4.40 -12.14 7.48
CA ILE A 66 -5.79 -11.64 7.40
C ILE A 66 -6.80 -12.77 7.13
N LYS A 67 -6.40 -13.83 6.41
CA LYS A 67 -7.27 -14.96 6.07
C LYS A 67 -7.40 -15.97 7.21
N LYS A 68 -6.44 -15.97 8.15
CA LYS A 68 -6.45 -16.81 9.36
C LYS A 68 -7.30 -16.24 10.48
N ASP A 69 -7.62 -14.95 10.44
CA ASP A 69 -8.54 -14.28 11.36
C ASP A 69 -10.02 -14.43 10.94
N LYS A 70 -10.39 -15.56 10.32
CA LYS A 70 -11.76 -15.91 9.95
C LYS A 70 -12.12 -17.32 10.42
#